data_AF-A0A6L7LJF7-F1
#
_entry.id   AF-A0A6L7LJF7-F1
#
_cell.length_a   1.000
_cell.length_b   1.000
_cell.length_c   1.000
_cell.angle_alpha   90.00
_cell.angle_beta   90.00
_cell.angle_gamma   90.00
#
_symmetry.space_group_name_H-M   'P 1'
#
loop_
_entity.id
_entity.type
_entity.pdbx_description
1 polymer ?
#
loop_
_entity_poly.entity_id
_entity_poly.type
_entity_poly.pdbx_seq_one_letter_code
_entity_poly.pdbx_strand_id
1 'polypeptide(L)'
;MEWRATAGNHQIDRMTAVLPSDCVIKSNLEEFSPLTVYSTGFRYPTASGKVMKAPDEDVTRKWIEQATELVTVFVRHFQVDVTNDDAVAGSTSPFRSKDCGKIDP
;
A
#
# COMPACT_ATOMS: atom_id res chain seq x y z
N MET A 1 -7.80 12.11 18.40
CA MET A 1 -7.34 10.69 18.36
C MET A 1 -7.71 10.00 17.03
N GLU A 2 -8.12 10.73 15.98
CA GLU A 2 -8.48 10.15 14.67
C GLU A 2 -7.28 9.92 13.74
N TRP A 3 -6.21 10.72 13.85
CA TRP A 3 -5.13 10.72 12.86
C TRP A 3 -4.35 9.41 12.80
N ARG A 4 -4.27 8.66 13.90
CA ARG A 4 -3.60 7.35 13.94
C ARG A 4 -4.35 6.26 13.18
N ALA A 5 -5.66 6.43 12.97
CA ALA A 5 -6.44 5.53 12.13
C ALA A 5 -6.28 5.86 10.63
N THR A 6 -5.92 7.10 10.30
CA THR A 6 -5.82 7.60 8.92
C THR A 6 -4.39 7.81 8.40
N ALA A 7 -3.39 7.94 9.29
CA ALA A 7 -1.97 8.10 8.98
C ALA A 7 -1.08 7.57 10.13
N GLY A 8 0.05 6.93 9.78
CA GLY A 8 1.04 6.43 10.76
C GLY A 8 0.70 5.07 11.40
N ASN A 9 -0.18 4.29 10.79
CA ASN A 9 -0.40 2.89 11.14
C ASN A 9 0.34 1.99 10.12
N HIS A 10 1.00 0.93 10.58
CA HIS A 10 1.66 -0.05 9.71
C HIS A 10 0.68 -1.11 9.17
N GLN A 11 -0.59 -1.01 9.55
CA GLN A 11 -1.68 -1.91 9.17
C GLN A 11 -2.38 -1.38 7.90
N ILE A 12 -1.97 -1.90 6.75
CA ILE A 12 -2.52 -1.50 5.43
C ILE A 12 -4.04 -1.72 5.40
N ASP A 13 -4.53 -2.80 6.01
CA ASP A 13 -5.94 -3.14 6.15
C ASP A 13 -6.76 -2.05 6.89
N ARG A 14 -6.17 -1.40 7.91
CA ARG A 14 -6.82 -0.29 8.61
C ARG A 14 -6.87 0.97 7.77
N MET A 15 -5.79 1.23 7.04
CA MET A 15 -5.72 2.38 6.13
C MET A 15 -6.69 2.24 4.96
N THR A 16 -6.85 1.04 4.39
CA THR A 16 -7.79 0.81 3.29
C THR A 16 -9.24 0.82 3.74
N ALA A 17 -9.54 0.36 4.96
CA ALA A 17 -10.90 0.34 5.49
C ALA A 17 -11.54 1.74 5.54
N VAL A 18 -10.76 2.79 5.76
CA VAL A 18 -11.24 4.18 5.81
C VAL A 18 -11.30 4.88 4.45
N LEU A 19 -10.80 4.25 3.39
CA LEU A 19 -10.89 4.81 2.04
C LEU A 19 -12.34 4.79 1.55
N PRO A 20 -12.79 5.86 0.86
CA PRO A 20 -14.09 5.91 0.20
C PRO A 20 -14.31 4.71 -0.72
N SER A 21 -15.58 4.27 -0.86
CA SER A 21 -15.93 3.14 -1.72
C SER A 21 -15.68 3.40 -3.21
N ASP A 22 -15.64 4.66 -3.63
CA ASP A 22 -15.34 5.10 -5.00
C ASP A 22 -13.83 5.35 -5.23
N CYS A 23 -12.98 5.05 -4.23
CA CYS A 23 -11.54 5.14 -4.36
C CYS A 23 -11.00 4.00 -5.24
N VAL A 24 -10.51 4.35 -6.42
CA VAL A 24 -10.11 3.38 -7.46
C VAL A 24 -8.94 2.49 -7.06
N ILE A 25 -8.01 3.01 -6.26
CA ILE A 25 -6.82 2.27 -5.80
C ILE A 25 -7.11 1.35 -4.61
N LYS A 26 -8.33 1.38 -4.06
CA LYS A 26 -8.66 0.67 -2.81
C LYS A 26 -8.46 -0.84 -2.97
N SER A 27 -8.94 -1.41 -4.07
CA SER A 27 -8.78 -2.84 -4.35
C SER A 27 -7.31 -3.25 -4.48
N ASN A 28 -6.49 -2.47 -5.20
CA ASN A 28 -5.06 -2.70 -5.31
C ASN A 28 -4.36 -2.67 -3.95
N LEU A 29 -4.73 -1.74 -3.06
CA LEU A 29 -4.16 -1.67 -1.72
C LEU A 29 -4.57 -2.86 -0.84
N GLU A 30 -5.79 -3.36 -1.00
CA GLU A 30 -6.28 -4.54 -0.26
C GLU A 30 -5.50 -5.82 -0.60
N GLU A 31 -4.92 -5.92 -1.79
CA GLU A 31 -4.05 -7.04 -2.18
C GLU A 31 -2.78 -7.16 -1.31
N PHE A 32 -2.35 -6.07 -0.66
CA PHE A 32 -1.22 -6.05 0.27
C PHE A 32 -1.59 -6.43 1.71
N SER A 33 -2.86 -6.73 2.01
CA SER A 33 -3.28 -7.18 3.35
C SER A 33 -2.41 -8.32 3.93
N PRO A 34 -1.96 -9.33 3.16
CA PRO A 34 -1.05 -10.36 3.66
C PRO A 34 0.28 -9.83 4.21
N LEU A 35 0.78 -8.69 3.73
CA LEU A 35 2.01 -8.07 4.23
C LEU A 35 1.87 -7.61 5.68
N THR A 36 0.67 -7.24 6.12
CA THR A 36 0.40 -6.90 7.52
C THR A 36 0.65 -8.10 8.43
N VAL A 37 0.16 -9.28 8.02
CA VAL A 37 0.39 -10.54 8.75
C VAL A 37 1.86 -10.93 8.68
N TYR A 38 2.49 -10.81 7.52
CA TYR A 38 3.92 -11.11 7.33
C TYR A 38 4.81 -10.25 8.24
N SER A 39 4.56 -8.94 8.31
CA SER A 39 5.36 -7.99 9.10
C SER A 39 5.45 -8.34 10.58
N THR A 40 4.43 -9.00 11.12
CA THR A 40 4.33 -9.41 12.53
C THR A 40 4.74 -10.87 12.74
N GLY A 41 4.29 -11.77 11.85
CA GLY A 41 4.53 -13.21 11.97
C GLY A 41 5.95 -13.67 11.62
N PHE A 42 6.71 -12.88 10.87
CA PHE A 42 8.11 -13.17 10.58
C PHE A 42 9.05 -12.71 11.71
N ARG A 43 8.69 -11.63 12.40
CA ARG A 43 9.56 -11.02 13.43
C ARG A 43 9.43 -11.68 14.80
N TYR A 44 8.28 -12.27 15.11
CA TYR A 44 8.01 -12.86 16.41
C TYR A 44 7.46 -14.28 16.29
N PRO A 45 7.91 -15.21 17.15
CA PRO A 45 7.28 -16.53 17.24
C PRO A 45 5.81 -16.40 17.63
N THR A 46 4.98 -17.29 17.10
CA THR A 46 3.60 -17.47 17.57
C THR A 46 3.59 -17.90 19.04
N ALA A 47 2.41 -17.91 19.69
CA ALA A 47 2.25 -18.43 21.06
C ALA A 47 2.76 -19.88 21.22
N SER A 48 2.86 -20.65 20.12
CA SER A 48 3.42 -22.00 20.09
C SER A 48 4.94 -22.06 19.86
N GLY A 49 5.63 -20.91 19.82
CA GLY A 49 7.08 -20.81 19.60
C GLY A 49 7.52 -20.95 18.14
N LYS A 50 6.58 -21.08 17.20
CA LYS A 50 6.89 -21.22 15.76
C LYS A 50 6.94 -19.87 15.06
N VAL A 51 8.00 -19.62 14.30
CA VAL A 51 8.09 -18.49 13.36
C VAL A 51 7.40 -18.88 12.05
N MET A 52 6.69 -17.93 11.43
CA MET A 52 6.03 -18.18 10.15
C MET A 52 7.07 -18.47 9.07
N LYS A 53 6.79 -19.44 8.18
CA LYS A 53 7.62 -19.68 7.00
C LYS A 53 7.62 -18.41 6.14
N ALA A 54 8.79 -18.03 5.64
CA ALA A 54 8.87 -16.98 4.63
C ALA A 54 8.03 -17.37 3.38
N PRO A 55 7.40 -16.39 2.71
CA PRO A 55 6.80 -16.58 1.40
C PRO A 55 7.81 -17.11 0.40
N ASP A 56 7.33 -17.83 -0.61
CA ASP A 56 8.18 -18.29 -1.70
C ASP A 56 8.63 -17.10 -2.59
N GLU A 57 9.72 -17.28 -3.34
CA GLU A 57 10.35 -16.19 -4.11
C GLU A 57 9.38 -15.56 -5.12
N ASP A 58 8.58 -16.36 -5.82
CA ASP A 58 7.62 -15.87 -6.81
C ASP A 58 6.52 -15.00 -6.19
N VAL A 59 6.07 -15.35 -4.98
CA VAL A 59 5.10 -14.55 -4.22
C VAL A 59 5.72 -13.21 -3.83
N THR A 60 6.98 -13.23 -3.39
CA THR A 60 7.72 -12.03 -3.01
C THR A 60 7.93 -11.12 -4.23
N ARG A 61 8.31 -11.69 -5.38
CA ARG A 61 8.49 -10.97 -6.64
C ARG A 61 7.21 -10.26 -7.06
N LYS A 62 6.07 -10.97 -7.02
CA LYS A 62 4.76 -10.40 -7.33
C LYS A 62 4.43 -9.21 -6.44
N TRP A 63 4.68 -9.29 -5.14
CA TRP A 63 4.44 -8.16 -4.24
C TRP A 63 5.34 -6.96 -4.55
N ILE A 64 6.60 -7.18 -4.93
CA ILE A 64 7.52 -6.10 -5.34
C ILE A 64 7.04 -5.43 -6.62
N GLU A 65 6.63 -6.21 -7.63
CA GLU A 65 6.10 -5.70 -8.89
C GLU A 65 4.84 -4.85 -8.65
N GLN A 66 3.87 -5.37 -7.91
CA GLN A 66 2.65 -4.64 -7.54
C GLN A 66 2.95 -3.36 -6.75
N ALA A 67 3.89 -3.40 -5.81
CA ALA A 67 4.26 -2.21 -5.04
C ALA A 67 4.90 -1.15 -5.92
N THR A 68 5.73 -1.56 -6.88
CA THR A 68 6.40 -0.68 -7.84
C THR A 68 5.39 0.01 -8.76
N GLU A 69 4.41 -0.74 -9.26
CA GLU A 69 3.31 -0.20 -10.05
C GLU A 69 2.48 0.82 -9.26
N LEU A 70 2.11 0.48 -8.03
CA LEU A 70 1.30 1.35 -7.20
C LEU A 70 2.04 2.65 -6.81
N VAL A 71 3.33 2.57 -6.49
CA VAL A 71 4.18 3.75 -6.28
C VAL A 71 4.21 4.60 -7.54
N THR A 72 4.36 3.99 -8.72
CA THR A 72 4.33 4.72 -9.99
C THR A 72 3.01 5.46 -10.20
N VAL A 73 1.88 4.83 -9.87
CA VAL A 73 0.55 5.46 -9.90
C VAL A 73 0.49 6.68 -8.96
N PHE A 74 0.97 6.54 -7.72
CA PHE A 74 0.99 7.64 -6.75
C PHE A 74 1.88 8.80 -7.19
N VAL A 75 3.09 8.49 -7.66
CA VAL A 75 4.06 9.48 -8.15
C VAL A 75 3.46 10.30 -9.30
N ARG A 76 2.80 9.64 -10.26
CA ARG A 76 2.15 10.32 -11.39
C ARG A 76 0.96 11.16 -10.93
N HIS A 77 0.08 10.62 -10.08
CA HIS A 77 -1.13 11.30 -9.64
C HIS A 77 -0.83 12.53 -8.78
N PHE A 78 0.07 12.39 -7.80
CA PHE A 78 0.47 13.47 -6.90
C PHE A 78 1.57 14.36 -7.49
N GLN A 79 2.09 14.00 -8.67
CA GLN A 79 3.13 14.76 -9.39
C GLN A 79 4.35 15.01 -8.50
N VAL A 80 4.86 13.93 -7.88
CA VAL A 80 6.01 13.98 -6.96
C VAL A 80 7.29 13.68 -7.74
N ASP A 81 8.33 14.48 -7.56
CA ASP A 81 9.68 14.14 -8.04
C ASP A 81 10.37 13.24 -7.02
N VAL A 82 10.49 11.95 -7.34
CA VAL A 82 11.11 10.95 -6.45
C VAL A 82 12.64 11.05 -6.37
N THR A 83 13.26 11.94 -7.14
CA THR A 83 14.72 12.16 -7.12
C THR A 83 15.13 13.33 -6.23
N ASN A 84 14.15 14.08 -5.71
CA ASN A 84 14.37 15.25 -4.87
C ASN A 84 13.75 15.00 -3.49
N ASP A 85 14.60 14.95 -2.46
CA ASP A 85 14.17 14.70 -1.07
C ASP A 85 13.26 15.82 -0.51
N ASP A 86 13.33 17.02 -1.07
CA ASP A 86 12.50 18.18 -0.70
C ASP A 86 11.28 18.36 -1.63
N ALA A 87 10.95 17.35 -2.45
CA ALA A 87 9.85 17.44 -3.40
C ALA A 87 8.50 17.70 -2.70
N VAL A 88 7.84 18.77 -3.11
CA VAL A 88 6.45 19.04 -2.75
C VAL A 88 5.55 18.44 -3.83
N ALA A 89 4.46 17.79 -3.43
CA ALA A 89 3.49 17.24 -4.37
C ALA A 89 2.88 18.35 -5.25
N GLY A 90 2.94 18.18 -6.58
CA GLY A 90 2.31 19.09 -7.53
C GLY A 90 0.78 18.99 -7.54
N SER A 91 0.22 17.87 -7.07
CA SER A 91 -1.21 17.66 -6.87
C SER A 91 -1.47 17.05 -5.49
N THR A 92 -2.52 17.52 -4.82
CA THR A 92 -3.02 16.96 -3.55
C THR A 92 -4.47 16.47 -3.66
N SER A 93 -5.01 16.42 -4.88
CA SER A 93 -6.37 15.96 -5.13
C SER A 93 -6.49 14.48 -4.75
N PRO A 94 -7.60 14.05 -4.12
CA PRO A 94 -7.80 12.65 -3.80
C PRO A 94 -8.01 11.83 -5.08
N PHE A 95 -7.68 10.54 -5.04
CA PHE A 95 -8.08 9.59 -6.08
C PHE A 95 -9.61 9.46 -6.14
N ARG A 96 -10.21 9.70 -7.32
CA ARG A 96 -11.63 9.46 -7.58
C ARG A 96 -11.79 8.63 -8.85
N SER A 97 -12.93 7.94 -8.97
CA SER A 97 -13.31 7.13 -10.14
C SER A 97 -13.17 7.82 -11.50
N LYS A 98 -13.31 9.14 -11.55
CA LYS A 98 -13.21 9.96 -12.76
C LYS A 98 -11.79 10.44 -13.10
N ASP A 99 -10.84 10.32 -12.18
CA ASP A 99 -9.52 10.95 -12.28
C ASP A 99 -8.44 9.99 -12.83
N CYS A 100 -8.81 8.75 -13.13
CA CYS A 100 -7.90 7.76 -13.72
C CYS A 100 -8.44 7.25 -15.05
N GLY A 101 -7.74 7.59 -16.14
CA GLY A 101 -7.76 6.76 -17.35
C GLY A 101 -7.37 5.32 -16.96
N LYS A 102 -7.91 4.36 -17.70
CA LYS A 102 -7.68 2.92 -17.47
C LYS A 102 -6.21 2.68 -17.11
N ILE A 103 -5.98 2.15 -15.92
CA ILE A 103 -4.71 1.49 -15.63
C ILE A 103 -4.79 0.22 -16.48
N ASP A 104 -4.23 0.26 -17.68
CA ASP A 104 -4.20 -0.90 -18.56
C ASP A 104 -3.43 -2.03 -17.84
N PRO A 105 -3.93 -3.28 -17.92
CA PRO A 105 -3.32 -4.45 -17.31
C PRO A 105 -1.97 -4.82 -17.92
#